data_AF-A0A949FWA6-F1
#
_entry.id   AF-A0A949FWA6-F1
#
_cell.length_a   1.000
_cell.length_b   1.000
_cell.length_c   1.000
_cell.angle_alpha   90.00
_cell.angle_beta   90.00
_cell.angle_gamma   90.00
#
_symmetry.space_group_name_H-M   'P 1'
#
loop_
_entity.id
_entity.type
_entity.pdbx_description
1 polymer ?
#
loop_
_entity_poly.entity_id
_entity_poly.type
_entity_poly.pdbx_seq_one_letter_code
_entity_poly.pdbx_strand_id
1 'polypeptide(L)' 'MPLIRVELFEGRTPEQKRALAQALTETTCRVLGTKPEGVDIMFFDIAKHDWASAGVLWSDKAPPKPQD' A
#
# COMPACT_ATOMS: atom_id res chain seq x y z
N MET A 1 7.01 5.74 -17.97
CA MET A 1 7.26 4.51 -17.19
C MET A 1 7.07 4.86 -15.72
N PRO A 2 5.82 4.87 -15.19
CA PRO A 2 5.56 5.20 -13.79
C PRO A 2 6.02 4.09 -12.84
N LEU A 3 6.68 4.46 -11.76
CA LEU A 3 6.96 3.60 -10.61
C LEU A 3 6.13 4.06 -9.42
N ILE A 4 5.35 3.16 -8.83
CA ILE A 4 4.51 3.42 -7.65
C ILE A 4 5.08 2.65 -6.47
N ARG A 5 5.45 3.38 -5.41
CA ARG A 5 5.84 2.79 -4.13
C ARG A 5 4.65 2.83 -3.17
N VAL A 6 4.26 1.67 -2.67
CA VAL A 6 3.20 1.52 -1.67
C VAL A 6 3.82 1.10 -0.35
N GLU A 7 3.88 2.02 0.60
CA GLU A 7 4.23 1.73 2.00
C GLU A 7 2.94 1.52 2.79
N LEU A 8 2.85 0.39 3.48
CA LEU A 8 1.68 0.01 4.24
C LEU A 8 2.08 -0.88 5.42
N PHE A 9 1.22 -0.99 6.43
CA PHE A 9 1.46 -1.94 7.50
C PHE A 9 1.47 -3.38 6.98
N GLU A 10 2.36 -4.19 7.56
CA GLU A 10 2.40 -5.63 7.35
C GLU A 10 1.07 -6.32 7.65
N GLY A 11 0.89 -7.53 7.11
CA GLY A 11 -0.29 -8.37 7.33
C GLY A 11 -1.33 -8.35 6.20
N ARG A 12 -1.04 -7.70 5.06
CA ARG A 12 -1.88 -7.86 3.86
C ARG A 12 -1.59 -9.17 3.17
N THR A 13 -2.64 -9.85 2.71
CA THR A 13 -2.49 -11.11 1.97
C THR A 13 -1.96 -10.86 0.56
N PRO A 14 -1.33 -11.86 -0.09
CA PRO A 14 -0.96 -11.77 -1.50
C PRO A 14 -2.14 -11.41 -2.41
N GLU A 15 -3.35 -11.86 -2.10
CA GLU A 15 -4.58 -11.57 -2.85
C GLU A 15 -4.95 -10.09 -2.77
N GLN A 16 -4.83 -9.48 -1.60
CA GLN A 16 -5.08 -8.05 -1.42
C GLN A 16 -4.04 -7.22 -2.18
N LYS A 17 -2.75 -7.60 -2.13
CA LYS A 17 -1.70 -6.91 -2.90
C LYS A 17 -1.90 -7.07 -4.40
N ARG A 18 -2.34 -8.24 -4.87
CA ARG A 18 -2.68 -8.50 -6.28
C ARG A 18 -3.84 -7.61 -6.76
N ALA A 19 -4.91 -7.54 -5.98
CA ALA A 19 -6.05 -6.68 -6.30
C ALA A 19 -5.66 -5.20 -6.35
N LEU A 20 -4.83 -4.75 -5.40
CA LEU A 20 -4.34 -3.37 -5.37
C LEU A 20 -3.41 -3.07 -6.56
N ALA A 21 -2.51 -3.99 -6.91
CA ALA A 21 -1.64 -3.83 -8.07
C ALA A 21 -2.45 -3.66 -9.36
N GLN A 22 -3.48 -4.49 -9.56
CA GLN A 22 -4.38 -4.38 -10.71
C GLN A 22 -5.08 -3.00 -10.75
N ALA A 23 -5.70 -2.58 -9.64
CA ALA A 23 -6.44 -1.33 -9.58
C ALA A 23 -5.56 -0.09 -9.83
N LEU A 24 -4.33 -0.09 -9.28
CA LEU A 24 -3.35 0.98 -9.48
C LEU A 24 -2.86 1.03 -10.94
N THR A 25 -2.56 -0.13 -11.54
CA THR A 25 -2.15 -0.20 -12.95
C THR A 25 -3.26 0.32 -13.87
N GLU A 26 -4.49 -0.16 -13.71
CA GLU A 26 -5.64 0.28 -14.51
C GLU A 26 -5.86 1.79 -14.41
N THR A 27 -5.79 2.35 -13.19
CA THR A 27 -5.96 3.79 -12.97
C THR A 27 -4.82 4.59 -13.58
N THR A 28 -3.57 4.14 -13.41
CA THR A 28 -2.39 4.78 -14.00
C THR A 28 -2.48 4.83 -15.52
N CYS A 29 -2.82 3.71 -16.16
CA CYS A 29 -3.03 3.64 -17.60
C CYS A 29 -4.15 4.58 -18.07
N ARG A 30 -5.30 4.57 -17.38
CA ARG A 30 -6.44 5.43 -17.71
C ARG A 30 -6.11 6.92 -17.63
N VAL A 31 -5.38 7.35 -16.59
CA VAL A 31 -5.13 8.77 -16.31
C VAL A 31 -3.93 9.30 -17.10
N LEU A 32 -2.86 8.52 -17.22
CA LEU A 32 -1.60 8.95 -17.83
C LEU A 32 -1.44 8.49 -19.28
N GLY A 33 -2.33 7.66 -19.81
CA GLY A 33 -2.27 7.14 -21.18
C GLY A 33 -1.10 6.18 -21.42
N THR A 34 -0.53 5.58 -20.37
CA THR A 34 0.56 4.61 -20.50
C THR A 34 0.03 3.20 -20.73
N LYS A 35 0.84 2.33 -21.35
CA LYS A 35 0.52 0.90 -21.42
C LYS A 35 0.81 0.20 -20.07
N PRO A 36 0.12 -0.91 -19.75
CA PRO A 36 0.32 -1.64 -18.49
C PRO A 36 1.76 -2.11 -18.26
N GLU A 37 2.47 -2.50 -19.31
CA GLU A 37 3.86 -3.00 -19.22
C GLU A 37 4.86 -1.90 -18.79
N GLY A 38 4.42 -0.64 -18.80
CA GLY A 38 5.22 0.50 -18.36
C GLY A 38 4.97 0.94 -16.93
N VAL A 39 4.13 0.22 -16.16
CA VAL A 39 3.75 0.56 -14.78
C VAL A 39 4.32 -0.46 -13.81
N ASP A 40 5.24 -0.02 -12.96
CA ASP A 40 5.82 -0.84 -11.90
C ASP A 40 5.26 -0.46 -10.54
N ILE A 41 5.01 -1.47 -9.69
CA ILE A 41 4.47 -1.28 -8.34
C ILE A 41 5.32 -2.07 -7.35
N MET A 42 5.82 -1.40 -6.32
CA MET A 42 6.59 -2.01 -5.25
C MET A 42 5.87 -1.85 -3.91
N PHE A 43 5.62 -2.97 -3.23
CA PHE A 43 5.04 -2.99 -1.89
C PHE A 43 6.12 -3.07 -0.82
N PHE A 44 6.02 -2.22 0.20
CA PHE A 44 6.90 -2.20 1.36
C PHE A 44 6.04 -2.36 2.61
N ASP A 45 6.09 -3.56 3.19
CA ASP A 45 5.44 -3.85 4.46
C ASP A 45 6.26 -3.26 5.59
N ILE A 46 5.63 -2.40 6.37
CA ILE A 46 6.26 -1.72 7.50
C ILE A 46 5.67 -2.32 8.78
N ALA A 47 6.52 -2.85 9.65
CA ALA A 47 6.08 -3.31 10.96
C ALA A 47 5.57 -2.12 11.78
N LYS A 48 4.61 -2.35 12.69
CA LYS A 48 4.03 -1.25 13.48
C LYS A 48 5.03 -0.51 14.37
N HIS A 49 6.12 -1.17 14.77
CA HIS A 49 7.18 -0.55 15.56
C HIS A 49 8.16 0.29 14.72
N ASP A 50 8.09 0.20 13.39
CA ASP A 50 8.92 0.97 12.45
C ASP A 50 8.19 2.22 11.92
N TRP A 51 6.94 2.46 12.34
CA TRP A 51 6.14 3.61 11.92
C TRP A 51 5.68 4.42 13.13
N ALA A 52 5.96 5.73 13.13
CA ALA A 52 5.46 6.68 14.13
C ALA A 52 4.47 7.70 13.54
N SER A 53 3.54 8.20 14.35
CA SER A 53 2.76 9.39 14.00
C SER A 53 2.52 10.23 15.24
N ALA A 54 2.72 11.54 15.12
CA ALA A 54 2.68 12.47 16.25
C ALA A 54 3.57 12.05 17.44
N GLY A 55 4.76 11.50 17.15
CA GLY A 55 5.73 11.06 18.17
C GLY A 55 5.40 9.74 18.86
N VAL A 56 4.38 9.00 18.41
CA VAL A 56 3.98 7.72 19.01
C VAL A 56 4.12 6.60 17.99
N LEU A 57 4.79 5.49 18.36
CA LEU A 57 4.87 4.31 17.51
C LEU A 57 3.50 3.67 17.34
N TRP A 58 3.24 3.12 16.16
CA TRP A 58 1.99 2.41 15.92
C TRP A 58 1.89 1.09 16.67
N SER A 59 3.00 0.53 17.14
CA SER A 59 3.04 -0.60 18.08
C SER A 59 2.47 -0.25 19.45
N ASP A 60 2.54 1.02 19.87
CA ASP A 60 2.13 1.47 21.21
C ASP A 60 0.64 1.86 21.23
N LYS A 61 0.01 2.00 20.06
CA LYS A 61 -1.40 2.31 19.94
C LYS A 61 -2.23 1.06 20.25
N ALA A 62 -3.26 1.23 21.09
CA ALA A 62 -4.27 0.19 21.29
C ALA A 62 -4.86 -0.23 19.93
N PRO A 63 -5.19 -1.52 19.74
CA PRO A 63 -5.83 -1.97 18.51
C PRO A 63 -7.09 -1.14 18.26
N PRO A 64 -7.37 -0.78 16.99
CA PRO A 64 -8.60 -0.08 16.66
C PRO A 64 -9.79 -0.89 17.17
N LYS A 65 -10.73 -0.22 17.85
CA LYS A 65 -11.98 -0.87 18.27
C LYS A 65 -12.68 -1.41 17.01
N PRO A 66 -13.30 -2.60 17.07
CA PRO A 66 -14.12 -3.09 15.98
C PRO A 66 -15.10 -1.99 15.54
N GLN A 67 -15.17 -1.73 14.23
CA GLN A 67 -16.25 -0.92 13.68
C GLN A 67 -17.48 -1.83 13.58
N ASP A 68 -18.57 -1.40 14.23
CA ASP A 68 -19.89 -2.04 14.18
C ASP A 68 -20.44 -2.12 12.73
#